data_AF-A0A951L452-F1
#
_entry.id   AF-A0A951L452-F1
#
_cell.length_a   1.000
_cell.length_b   1.000
_cell.length_c   1.000
_cell.angle_alpha   90.00
_cell.angle_beta   90.00
_cell.angle_gamma   90.00
#
_symmetry.space_group_name_H-M   'P 1'
#
loop_
_entity.id
_entity.type
_entity.pdbx_description
1 polymer ?
#
loop_
_entity_poly.entity_id
_entity_poly.type
_entity_poly.pdbx_seq_one_letter_code
_entity_poly.pdbx_strand_id
1 'polypeptide(L)'
;MEGLDSTMIAVAIPDMARGLGEMPLRLNLVITTYLLSLAVFIPVSGWVADRLGTRVVFCAAIAIFAAGSALCGLAPNLPMLLGMRVLQGFGGAMMTPVGRLILLRSFPRSGLVSAMNWMTIPAMIGPTMGPIVGGFLTTYFSWRAIFYL
;
A
#
# COMPACT_ATOMS: atom_id res chain seq x y z
N MET A 1 -6.17 -2.53 -1.11
CA MET A 1 -4.92 -3.19 -0.67
C MET A 1 -4.32 -2.57 0.58
N GLU A 2 -4.59 -1.30 0.89
CA GLU A 2 -4.02 -0.59 2.05
C GLU A 2 -4.34 -1.21 3.42
N GLY A 3 -5.55 -1.77 3.57
CA GLY A 3 -5.97 -2.38 4.83
C GLY A 3 -5.17 -3.63 5.22
N LEU A 4 -4.62 -4.37 4.25
CA LEU A 4 -3.80 -5.56 4.52
C LEU A 4 -2.38 -5.16 4.94
N ASP A 5 -1.76 -4.22 4.22
CA ASP A 5 -0.39 -3.76 4.53
C ASP A 5 -0.34 -3.05 5.89
N SER A 6 -1.28 -2.13 6.16
CA SER A 6 -1.35 -1.41 7.45
C SER A 6 -1.55 -2.34 8.66
N THR A 7 -2.38 -3.37 8.53
CA THR A 7 -2.62 -4.34 9.62
C THR A 7 -1.47 -5.32 9.80
N MET A 8 -0.78 -5.72 8.72
CA MET A 8 0.45 -6.53 8.81
C MET A 8 1.56 -5.77 9.53
N ILE A 9 1.80 -4.51 9.17
CA ILE A 9 2.81 -3.66 9.82
C ILE A 9 2.49 -3.49 11.30
N ALA A 10 1.22 -3.24 11.65
CA ALA A 10 0.82 -3.01 13.04
C ALA A 10 1.24 -4.16 13.97
N VAL A 11 1.12 -5.41 13.52
CA VAL A 11 1.57 -6.59 14.28
C VAL A 11 3.10 -6.70 14.30
N ALA A 12 3.79 -6.21 13.27
CA ALA A 12 5.24 -6.28 13.16
C ALA A 12 5.99 -5.15 13.89
N ILE A 13 5.31 -4.08 14.33
CA ILE A 13 5.93 -2.91 14.99
C ILE A 13 6.97 -3.29 16.07
N PRO A 14 6.71 -4.22 17.01
CA PRO A 14 7.69 -4.57 18.04
C PRO A 14 8.96 -5.22 17.49
N ASP A 15 8.85 -6.00 16.40
CA ASP A 15 9.99 -6.62 15.74
C ASP A 15 10.76 -5.61 14.88
N MET A 16 10.06 -4.72 14.18
CA MET A 16 10.66 -3.60 13.44
C MET A 16 11.44 -2.67 14.36
N ALA A 17 10.88 -2.35 15.53
CA ALA A 17 11.53 -1.53 16.55
C ALA A 17 12.85 -2.15 17.02
N ARG A 18 12.85 -3.46 17.31
CA ARG A 18 14.07 -4.20 17.65
C ARG A 18 15.07 -4.24 16.50
N GLY A 19 14.60 -4.50 15.28
CA GLY A 19 15.45 -4.61 14.08
C GLY A 19 16.04 -3.29 13.58
N LEU A 20 15.47 -2.15 13.95
CA LEU A 20 15.95 -0.81 13.61
C LEU A 20 16.57 -0.07 14.81
N GLY A 21 16.54 -0.65 16.01
CA GLY A 21 17.03 -0.02 17.24
C GLY A 21 16.25 1.23 17.65
N GLU A 22 14.95 1.28 17.35
CA GLU A 22 14.10 2.46 17.52
C GLU A 22 12.95 2.21 18.51
N MET A 23 12.37 3.28 19.04
CA MET A 23 11.21 3.16 19.93
C MET A 23 9.96 2.72 19.13
N PRO A 24 9.15 1.76 19.62
CA PRO A 24 7.91 1.33 18.96
C PRO A 24 6.94 2.48 18.64
N LEU A 25 6.93 3.52 19.48
CA LEU A 25 6.13 4.73 19.24
C LEU A 25 6.52 5.42 17.93
N ARG A 26 7.81 5.51 17.60
CA ARG A 26 8.31 6.14 16.36
C ARG A 26 7.98 5.29 15.14
N LEU A 27 7.82 3.98 15.31
CA LEU A 27 7.45 3.06 14.22
C LEU A 27 5.99 3.23 13.77
N ASN A 28 5.11 3.81 14.57
CA ASN A 28 3.78 4.22 14.09
C ASN A 28 3.84 5.21 12.93
N LEU A 29 4.94 6.00 12.83
CA LEU A 29 5.15 6.90 11.71
C LEU A 29 5.21 6.16 10.37
N VAL A 30 5.57 4.87 10.33
CA VAL A 30 5.58 4.07 9.11
C VAL A 30 4.18 3.96 8.51
N ILE A 31 3.16 3.75 9.35
CA ILE A 31 1.75 3.69 8.93
C ILE A 31 1.25 5.10 8.63
N THR A 32 1.51 6.07 9.52
CA THR A 32 1.02 7.45 9.38
C THR A 32 1.56 8.13 8.13
N THR A 33 2.85 7.98 7.81
CA THR A 33 3.45 8.61 6.61
C THR A 33 2.90 8.03 5.32
N TYR A 34 2.60 6.73 5.28
CA TYR A 34 1.92 6.09 4.17
C TYR A 34 0.51 6.66 3.97
N LEU A 35 -0.31 6.68 5.03
CA LEU A 35 -1.67 7.23 4.97
C LEU A 35 -1.68 8.73 4.63
N LEU A 36 -0.72 9.50 5.14
CA LEU A 36 -0.57 10.91 4.82
C LEU A 36 -0.21 11.11 3.34
N SER A 37 0.72 10.31 2.81
CA SER A 37 1.08 10.34 1.38
C SER A 37 -0.15 10.06 0.51
N LEU A 38 -0.93 9.03 0.85
CA LEU A 38 -2.17 8.72 0.16
C LEU A 38 -3.17 9.89 0.20
N ALA A 39 -3.40 10.47 1.37
CA ALA A 39 -4.33 11.59 1.54
C ALA A 39 -3.95 12.79 0.66
N VAL A 40 -2.65 13.07 0.52
CA VAL A 40 -2.14 14.18 -0.31
C VAL A 40 -2.22 13.88 -1.80
N PHE A 41 -1.89 12.66 -2.23
CA PHE A 41 -1.75 12.32 -3.65
C PHE A 41 -3.03 11.80 -4.32
N ILE A 42 -4.01 11.27 -3.57
CA ILE A 42 -5.30 10.84 -4.12
C ILE A 42 -5.99 11.95 -4.93
N PRO A 43 -6.17 13.20 -4.45
CA PRO A 43 -6.84 14.24 -5.23
C PRO A 43 -6.04 14.63 -6.50
N VAL A 44 -4.70 14.59 -6.43
CA VAL A 44 -3.82 14.90 -7.57
C VAL A 44 -3.90 13.82 -8.64
N SER A 45 -4.09 12.55 -8.25
CA SER A 45 -4.09 11.41 -9.15
C SER A 45 -5.15 11.50 -10.26
N GLY A 46 -6.32 12.08 -9.99
CA GLY A 46 -7.39 12.25 -10.98
C GLY A 46 -6.96 13.15 -12.14
N TRP A 47 -6.40 14.32 -11.81
CA TRP A 47 -5.90 15.26 -12.81
C TRP A 47 -4.75 14.66 -13.64
N VAL A 48 -3.83 13.92 -12.99
CA VAL A 48 -2.72 13.26 -13.68
C VAL A 48 -3.23 12.17 -14.63
N ALA A 49 -4.22 11.37 -14.21
CA ALA A 49 -4.83 10.32 -15.02
C ALA A 49 -5.58 10.87 -16.24
N ASP A 50 -6.23 12.02 -16.09
CA ASP A 50 -6.93 12.70 -17.19
C ASP A 50 -5.95 13.27 -18.23
N ARG A 51 -4.76 13.74 -17.78
CA ARG A 51 -3.78 14.39 -18.66
C ARG A 51 -2.80 13.42 -19.35
N LEU A 52 -2.34 12.40 -18.64
CA LEU A 52 -1.33 11.44 -19.14
C LEU A 52 -1.95 10.13 -19.65
N GLY A 53 -3.25 9.94 -19.44
CA GLY A 53 -3.97 8.74 -19.81
C GLY A 53 -3.96 7.67 -18.72
N THR A 54 -5.14 7.12 -18.47
CA THR A 54 -5.43 6.16 -17.39
C THR A 54 -4.50 4.94 -17.40
N ARG A 55 -4.17 4.39 -18.57
CA ARG A 55 -3.35 3.16 -18.68
C ARG A 55 -1.88 3.38 -18.32
N VAL A 56 -1.28 4.48 -18.78
CA VAL A 56 0.14 4.79 -18.51
C VAL A 56 0.33 5.10 -17.03
N VAL A 57 -0.57 5.92 -16.47
CA VAL A 57 -0.54 6.28 -15.04
C VAL A 57 -0.74 5.04 -14.16
N PHE A 58 -1.63 4.12 -14.54
CA PHE A 58 -1.82 2.88 -13.78
C PHE A 58 -0.57 1.99 -13.77
N CYS A 59 0.04 1.75 -14.92
CA CYS A 59 1.26 0.94 -15.01
C CYS A 59 2.43 1.58 -14.26
N ALA A 60 2.60 2.90 -14.39
CA ALA A 60 3.63 3.65 -13.66
C ALA A 60 3.40 3.58 -12.14
N ALA A 61 2.14 3.72 -11.70
CA ALA A 61 1.77 3.61 -10.29
C ALA A 61 2.11 2.24 -9.71
N ILE A 62 1.82 1.15 -10.43
CA ILE A 62 2.19 -0.21 -10.03
C ILE A 62 3.72 -0.34 -9.92
N ALA A 63 4.46 0.15 -10.91
CA ALA A 63 5.93 0.07 -10.90
C ALA A 63 6.54 0.84 -9.71
N ILE A 64 6.04 2.06 -9.44
CA ILE A 64 6.48 2.88 -8.31
C ILE A 64 6.12 2.22 -6.99
N PHE A 65 4.90 1.68 -6.87
CA PHE A 65 4.46 0.97 -5.67
C PHE A 65 5.35 -0.25 -5.38
N ALA A 66 5.59 -1.09 -6.39
CA ALA A 66 6.42 -2.29 -6.27
C ALA A 66 7.87 -1.94 -5.91
N ALA A 67 8.46 -0.94 -6.58
CA ALA A 67 9.80 -0.46 -6.27
C ALA A 67 9.89 0.12 -4.85
N GLY A 68 8.92 0.96 -4.46
CA GLY A 68 8.84 1.53 -3.12
C GLY A 68 8.72 0.46 -2.03
N SER A 69 7.91 -0.59 -2.28
CA SER A 69 7.78 -1.74 -1.39
C SER A 69 9.11 -2.48 -1.22
N ALA A 70 9.77 -2.83 -2.33
CA ALA A 70 11.07 -3.50 -2.29
C ALA A 70 12.13 -2.67 -1.56
N LEU A 71 12.17 -1.35 -1.79
CA LEU A 71 13.09 -0.44 -1.12
C LEU A 71 12.81 -0.31 0.38
N CYS A 72 11.55 -0.41 0.80
CA CYS A 72 11.22 -0.45 2.22
C CYS A 72 11.73 -1.73 2.90
N GLY A 73 11.64 -2.89 2.23
CA GLY A 73 12.21 -4.15 2.71
C GLY A 73 13.73 -4.10 2.86
N LEU A 74 14.41 -3.27 2.07
CA LEU A 74 15.86 -3.04 2.12
C LEU A 74 16.27 -1.90 3.07
N ALA A 75 15.32 -1.19 3.69
CA ALA A 75 15.64 -0.03 4.50
C ALA A 75 16.51 -0.39 5.73
N PRO A 76 17.67 0.27 5.91
CA PRO A 76 18.57 0.02 7.04
C PRO A 76 18.20 0.84 8.29
N ASN A 77 17.45 1.94 8.11
CA ASN A 77 17.08 2.85 9.20
C ASN A 77 15.67 3.44 9.00
N LEU A 78 15.12 3.98 10.08
CA LEU A 78 13.75 4.53 10.10
C LEU A 78 13.55 5.69 9.11
N PRO A 79 14.43 6.71 9.00
CA PRO A 79 14.23 7.81 8.05
C PRO A 79 14.14 7.33 6.59
N MET A 80 14.99 6.39 6.18
CA MET A 80 14.93 5.80 4.85
C MET A 80 13.62 5.04 4.65
N LEU A 81 13.19 4.25 5.64
CA LEU A 81 11.91 3.54 5.60
C LEU A 81 10.73 4.50 5.43
N LEU A 82 10.71 5.64 6.15
CA LEU A 82 9.67 6.65 6.01
C LEU A 82 9.68 7.29 4.61
N GLY A 83 10.86 7.62 4.08
CA GLY A 83 11.00 8.15 2.72
C GLY A 83 10.47 7.19 1.65
N MET A 84 10.82 5.91 1.76
CA MET A 84 10.34 4.87 0.85
C MET A 84 8.84 4.60 1.00
N ARG A 85 8.28 4.73 2.22
CA ARG A 85 6.83 4.66 2.47
C ARG A 85 6.06 5.80 1.81
N VAL A 86 6.63 7.01 1.77
CA VAL A 86 6.04 8.13 1.01
C VAL A 86 6.00 7.81 -0.47
N LEU A 87 7.11 7.29 -1.04
CA LEU A 87 7.19 6.90 -2.45
C LEU A 87 6.20 5.77 -2.78
N GLN A 88 6.08 4.77 -1.90
CA GLN A 88 5.10 3.69 -2.04
C GLN A 88 3.67 4.24 -1.96
N GLY A 89 3.38 5.14 -1.02
CA GLY A 89 2.09 5.81 -0.88
C GLY A 89 1.70 6.62 -2.13
N PHE A 90 2.67 7.27 -2.79
CA PHE A 90 2.43 7.94 -4.06
C PHE A 90 1.95 6.98 -5.15
N GLY A 91 2.58 5.81 -5.28
CA GLY A 91 2.12 4.74 -6.18
C GLY A 91 0.73 4.23 -5.80
N GLY A 92 0.49 3.96 -4.52
CA GLY A 92 -0.78 3.45 -4.00
C GLY A 92 -1.96 4.42 -4.24
N ALA A 93 -1.72 5.72 -4.06
CA ALA A 93 -2.70 6.78 -4.24
C ALA A 93 -3.28 6.81 -5.66
N MET A 94 -2.44 6.50 -6.65
CA MET A 94 -2.84 6.47 -8.05
C MET A 94 -3.57 5.19 -8.44
N MET A 95 -3.33 4.06 -7.76
CA MET A 95 -3.92 2.77 -8.12
C MET A 95 -5.42 2.70 -7.84
N THR A 96 -5.89 3.25 -6.73
CA THR A 96 -7.30 3.15 -6.30
C THR A 96 -8.30 3.87 -7.25
N PRO A 97 -8.15 5.16 -7.59
CA PRO A 97 -9.08 5.86 -8.47
C PRO A 97 -8.95 5.42 -9.94
N VAL A 98 -7.72 5.17 -10.39
CA VAL A 98 -7.44 4.75 -11.78
C VAL A 98 -7.94 3.32 -12.03
N GLY A 99 -7.76 2.40 -11.07
CA GLY A 99 -8.33 1.05 -11.14
C GLY A 99 -9.86 1.06 -11.23
N ARG A 100 -10.52 1.97 -10.48
CA ARG A 100 -11.98 2.15 -10.57
C ARG A 100 -12.39 2.72 -11.93
N LEU A 101 -11.66 3.69 -12.46
CA LEU A 101 -11.92 4.26 -13.81
C LEU A 101 -11.77 3.23 -14.93
N ILE A 102 -10.80 2.32 -14.84
CA ILE A 102 -10.62 1.23 -15.83
C ILE A 102 -11.82 0.28 -15.80
N LEU A 103 -12.29 -0.12 -14.61
CA LEU A 103 -13.47 -0.98 -14.47
C LEU A 103 -14.73 -0.31 -15.05
N LEU A 104 -14.94 0.97 -14.76
CA LEU A 104 -16.07 1.75 -15.27
C LEU A 104 -16.07 1.87 -16.80
N ARG A 105 -14.88 1.94 -17.43
CA ARG A 105 -14.74 2.03 -18.88
C ARG A 105 -14.76 0.67 -19.59
N SER A 106 -14.45 -0.42 -18.89
CA SER A 106 -14.32 -1.75 -19.49
C SER A 106 -15.56 -2.63 -19.35
N PHE A 107 -16.46 -2.35 -18.39
CA PHE A 107 -17.66 -3.15 -18.14
C PHE A 107 -18.97 -2.41 -18.46
N PRO A 108 -19.96 -3.06 -19.11
CA PRO A 108 -21.30 -2.49 -19.29
C PRO A 108 -22.03 -2.33 -17.95
N ARG A 109 -22.93 -1.34 -17.84
CA ARG A 109 -23.62 -0.94 -16.60
C ARG A 109 -24.29 -2.09 -15.83
N SER A 110 -24.70 -3.16 -16.51
CA SER A 110 -25.30 -4.36 -15.89
C SER A 110 -24.32 -5.21 -15.06
N GLY A 111 -23.02 -5.19 -15.37
CA GLY A 111 -21.98 -5.94 -14.65
C GLY A 111 -21.21 -5.10 -13.62
N LEU A 112 -21.45 -3.79 -13.60
CA LEU A 112 -20.69 -2.80 -12.85
C LEU A 112 -20.81 -3.00 -11.33
N VAL A 113 -22.00 -3.38 -10.85
CA VAL A 113 -22.25 -3.71 -9.43
C VAL A 113 -21.49 -4.98 -9.03
N SER A 114 -21.47 -6.00 -9.89
CA SER A 114 -20.73 -7.24 -9.65
C SER A 114 -19.21 -7.00 -9.63
N ALA A 115 -18.69 -6.23 -10.59
CA ALA A 115 -17.28 -5.85 -10.65
C ALA A 115 -16.85 -4.99 -9.44
N MET A 116 -17.70 -4.08 -8.98
CA MET A 116 -17.46 -3.31 -7.75
C MET A 116 -17.47 -4.20 -6.50
N ASN A 117 -18.31 -5.23 -6.46
CA ASN A 117 -18.32 -6.21 -5.38
C ASN A 117 -16.99 -6.98 -5.32
N TRP A 118 -16.48 -7.44 -6.46
CA TRP A 118 -15.16 -8.09 -6.56
C TRP A 118 -14.00 -7.18 -6.15
N MET A 119 -14.14 -5.86 -6.26
CA MET A 119 -13.14 -4.91 -5.78
C MET A 119 -13.23 -4.67 -4.25
N THR A 120 -14.42 -4.85 -3.66
CA THR A 120 -14.68 -4.57 -2.24
C THR A 120 -14.40 -5.77 -1.35
N ILE A 121 -14.65 -6.99 -1.82
CA ILE A 121 -14.41 -8.23 -1.05
C ILE A 121 -12.95 -8.35 -0.56
N PRO A 122 -11.91 -8.17 -1.41
CA PRO A 122 -10.52 -8.21 -0.95
C PRO A 122 -10.19 -7.10 0.05
N ALA A 123 -10.85 -5.95 -0.05
CA ALA A 123 -10.66 -4.84 0.89
C ALA A 123 -11.21 -5.17 2.29
N MET A 124 -12.20 -6.05 2.41
CA MET A 124 -12.72 -6.52 3.69
C MET A 124 -11.94 -7.71 4.26
N ILE A 125 -11.49 -8.62 3.40
CA ILE A 125 -10.69 -9.79 3.82
C ILE A 125 -9.27 -9.34 4.23
N GLY A 126 -8.73 -8.34 3.56
CA GLY A 126 -7.37 -7.84 3.76
C GLY A 126 -7.03 -7.54 5.23
N PRO A 127 -7.78 -6.66 5.92
CA PRO A 127 -7.55 -6.32 7.32
C PRO A 127 -7.68 -7.52 8.28
N THR A 128 -8.54 -8.48 7.97
CA THR A 128 -8.75 -9.68 8.81
C THR A 128 -7.59 -10.66 8.66
N MET A 129 -7.08 -10.82 7.44
CA MET A 129 -5.95 -11.70 7.13
C MET A 129 -4.60 -11.07 7.49
N GLY A 130 -4.51 -9.75 7.51
CA GLY A 130 -3.27 -9.02 7.74
C GLY A 130 -2.55 -9.41 9.03
N PRO A 131 -3.19 -9.45 10.21
CA PRO A 131 -2.54 -9.88 11.44
C PRO A 131 -2.02 -11.32 11.40
N ILE A 132 -2.74 -12.23 10.75
CA ILE A 132 -2.35 -13.64 10.63
C ILE A 132 -1.11 -13.78 9.76
N VAL A 133 -1.14 -13.17 8.56
CA VAL A 133 -0.02 -13.23 7.60
C VAL A 133 1.18 -12.44 8.12
N GLY A 134 0.96 -11.23 8.65
CA GLY A 134 2.00 -10.38 9.22
C GLY A 134 2.67 -11.02 10.44
N GLY A 135 1.89 -11.63 11.33
CA GLY A 135 2.42 -12.38 12.47
C GLY A 135 3.24 -13.59 12.05
N PHE A 136 2.75 -14.37 11.08
CA PHE A 136 3.47 -15.52 10.52
C PHE A 136 4.80 -15.10 9.88
N LEU A 137 4.79 -14.09 8.99
CA LEU A 137 5.99 -13.60 8.33
C LEU A 137 7.01 -13.03 9.33
N THR A 138 6.54 -12.28 10.33
CA THR A 138 7.42 -11.68 11.34
C THR A 138 8.04 -12.72 12.26
N THR A 139 7.32 -13.80 12.56
CA THR A 139 7.77 -14.86 13.48
C THR A 139 8.77 -15.81 12.83
N TYR A 140 8.52 -16.22 11.56
CA TYR A 140 9.34 -17.25 10.89
C TYR A 140 10.40 -16.69 9.93
N PHE A 141 10.24 -15.45 9.45
CA PHE A 141 11.17 -14.84 8.51
C PHE A 141 11.76 -13.55 9.10
N SER A 142 11.15 -12.42 8.80
CA SER A 142 11.54 -11.10 9.24
C SER A 142 10.38 -10.15 8.96
N TRP A 143 10.23 -9.09 9.76
CA TRP A 143 9.32 -7.99 9.45
C TRP A 143 9.52 -7.42 8.02
N ARG A 144 10.74 -7.53 7.46
CA ARG A 144 11.04 -7.08 6.09
C ARG A 144 10.27 -7.86 5.02
N ALA A 145 9.91 -9.12 5.30
CA ALA A 145 9.16 -9.97 4.36
C ALA A 145 7.77 -9.40 4.02
N ILE A 146 7.18 -8.61 4.93
CA ILE A 146 5.90 -7.92 4.71
C ILE A 146 5.94 -7.02 3.48
N PHE A 147 7.10 -6.44 3.19
CA PHE A 147 7.29 -5.51 2.07
C PHE A 147 7.58 -6.18 0.73
N TYR A 148 7.91 -7.47 0.74
CA TYR A 148 8.15 -8.24 -0.48
C TYR A 148 6.91 -9.01 -0.96
N LEU A 149 5.86 -9.05 -0.13
CA LEU A 149 4.55 -9.65 -0.44
C LEU A 149 3.66 -8.64 -1.19
#